data_AF-W1WDE9-F1
#
_entry.id   AF-W1WDE9-F1
#
_cell.length_a   1.000
_cell.length_b   1.000
_cell.length_c   1.000
_cell.angle_alpha   90.00
_cell.angle_beta   90.00
_cell.angle_gamma   90.00
#
_symmetry.space_group_name_H-M   'P 1'
#
loop_
_entity.id
_entity.type
_entity.pdbx_description
1 polymer ?
#
loop_
_entity_poly.entity_id
_entity_poly.type
_entity_poly.pdbx_seq_one_letter_code
_entity_poly.pdbx_strand_id
1 'polypeptide(L)'
;ITIAGPTYTGYEANGSTYKAPDFSIKNSTYHTVKEAVEAAQTNFFSAKGTSADANYDNKGATGTNATAAGVRASAAGNYGTALGADATATSDKSTALGYKAKVTEDDGVALGSNSVANTAAGVAGYDVSAADNRANRYTDLTGSVATSTLGAVSVGQHTSVGNETRQITNLAAGTKDTDAVNVAQLRNVNLKIAGNTNDNNGK
;
A
#
# COMPACT_ATOMS: atom_id res chain seq x y z
N ILE A 1 -15.68 0.78 26.54
CA ILE A 1 -15.08 0.15 27.74
C ILE A 1 -15.61 0.93 28.92
N THR A 2 -16.64 0.44 29.62
CA THR A 2 -17.07 1.05 30.88
C THR A 2 -16.50 0.17 31.98
N ILE A 3 -15.26 0.45 32.36
CA ILE A 3 -14.76 -0.02 33.65
C ILE A 3 -15.59 0.77 34.67
N ALA A 4 -16.34 0.08 35.52
CA ALA A 4 -17.11 0.72 36.58
C ALA A 4 -16.21 1.71 37.32
N GLY A 5 -16.77 2.87 37.68
CA GLY A 5 -16.02 4.02 38.20
C GLY A 5 -15.13 3.70 39.41
N PRO A 6 -14.34 4.68 39.90
CA PRO A 6 -13.23 4.49 40.84
C PRO A 6 -13.59 3.87 42.21
N THR A 7 -14.87 3.55 42.46
CA THR A 7 -15.40 2.97 43.68
C THR A 7 -15.75 1.48 43.58
N TYR A 8 -15.61 0.83 42.41
CA TYR A 8 -15.93 -0.58 42.25
C TYR A 8 -14.77 -1.48 42.74
N THR A 9 -14.91 -2.04 43.93
CA THR A 9 -13.89 -2.89 44.58
C THR A 9 -13.92 -4.34 44.12
N GLY A 10 -14.87 -4.72 43.26
CA GLY A 10 -15.07 -6.11 42.85
C GLY A 10 -15.65 -7.00 43.95
N TYR A 11 -16.31 -6.40 44.95
CA TYR A 11 -16.82 -7.08 46.13
C TYR A 11 -18.18 -6.53 46.58
N GLU A 12 -19.26 -7.11 46.06
CA GLU A 12 -20.60 -6.97 46.65
C GLU A 12 -20.74 -8.06 47.72
N ALA A 13 -20.98 -7.68 48.98
CA ALA A 13 -21.20 -8.64 50.07
C ALA A 13 -22.64 -9.17 50.00
N ASN A 14 -22.84 -10.49 49.76
CA ASN A 14 -24.17 -11.11 49.80
C ASN A 14 -24.61 -11.60 51.19
N GLY A 15 -23.86 -11.24 52.24
CA GLY A 15 -24.11 -11.71 53.61
C GLY A 15 -23.05 -12.69 54.14
N SER A 16 -22.27 -13.37 53.29
CA SER A 16 -21.12 -14.21 53.73
C SER A 16 -19.98 -14.43 52.72
N THR A 17 -20.08 -13.98 51.46
CA THR A 17 -19.06 -14.19 50.41
C THR A 17 -18.85 -12.99 49.50
N TYR A 18 -17.69 -12.99 48.85
CA TYR A 18 -17.23 -12.01 47.86
C TYR A 18 -17.68 -12.39 46.44
N LYS A 19 -18.44 -11.54 45.74
CA LYS A 19 -18.83 -11.76 44.33
C LYS A 19 -17.79 -11.17 43.36
N ALA A 20 -17.21 -11.99 42.49
CA ALA A 20 -16.27 -11.54 41.46
C ALA A 20 -16.90 -10.53 40.46
N PRO A 21 -16.09 -9.63 39.85
CA PRO A 21 -16.53 -8.77 38.77
C PRO A 21 -17.05 -9.54 37.56
N ASP A 22 -18.07 -8.99 36.90
CA ASP A 22 -18.51 -9.43 35.59
C ASP A 22 -17.87 -8.53 34.51
N PHE A 23 -17.21 -9.14 33.53
CA PHE A 23 -16.61 -8.46 32.38
C PHE A 23 -17.43 -8.74 31.12
N SER A 24 -18.14 -7.74 30.61
CA SER A 24 -18.89 -7.87 29.36
C SER A 24 -17.99 -7.56 28.16
N ILE A 25 -17.63 -8.57 27.38
CA ILE A 25 -16.73 -8.47 26.22
C ILE A 25 -17.37 -9.21 25.04
N LYS A 26 -17.44 -8.56 23.87
CA LYS A 26 -17.99 -9.13 22.63
C LYS A 26 -19.35 -9.84 22.83
N ASN A 27 -20.25 -9.21 23.58
CA ASN A 27 -21.59 -9.74 23.92
C ASN A 27 -21.62 -10.99 24.83
N SER A 28 -20.50 -11.32 25.48
CA SER A 28 -20.39 -12.40 26.46
C SER A 28 -19.97 -11.84 27.83
N THR A 29 -20.38 -12.53 28.90
CA THR A 29 -19.97 -12.20 30.28
C THR A 29 -18.91 -13.16 30.77
N TYR A 30 -17.82 -12.63 31.30
CA TYR A 30 -16.71 -13.38 31.89
C TYR A 30 -16.56 -13.03 33.37
N HIS A 31 -16.10 -13.98 34.19
CA HIS A 31 -16.03 -13.80 35.64
C HIS A 31 -14.58 -13.74 36.18
N THR A 32 -13.60 -13.91 35.30
CA THR A 32 -12.18 -13.82 35.64
C THR A 32 -11.44 -12.88 34.69
N VAL A 33 -10.38 -12.24 35.20
CA VAL A 33 -9.49 -11.39 34.39
C VAL A 33 -8.85 -12.17 33.26
N LYS A 34 -8.44 -13.43 33.50
CA LYS A 34 -7.82 -14.29 32.48
C LYS A 34 -8.75 -14.49 31.29
N GLU A 35 -9.97 -14.97 31.53
CA GLU A 35 -10.93 -15.24 30.45
C GLU A 35 -11.32 -13.95 29.73
N ALA A 36 -11.49 -12.85 30.48
CA ALA A 36 -11.80 -11.55 29.91
C ALA A 36 -10.67 -11.05 28.99
N VAL A 37 -9.41 -11.15 29.41
CA VAL A 37 -8.24 -10.75 28.60
C VAL A 37 -8.12 -11.65 27.37
N GLU A 38 -8.25 -12.97 27.53
CA GLU A 38 -8.25 -13.92 26.40
C GLU A 38 -9.36 -13.60 25.40
N ALA A 39 -10.56 -13.26 25.87
CA ALA A 39 -11.67 -12.85 25.02
C ALA A 39 -11.46 -11.48 24.35
N ALA A 40 -10.77 -10.56 25.02
CA ALA A 40 -10.48 -9.21 24.53
C ALA A 40 -9.41 -9.19 23.44
N GLN A 41 -8.58 -10.24 23.33
CA GLN A 41 -7.52 -10.30 22.33
C GLN A 41 -8.07 -10.11 20.90
N THR A 42 -7.32 -9.36 20.12
CA THR A 42 -7.52 -9.23 18.68
C THR A 42 -6.98 -10.48 18.01
N ASN A 43 -7.85 -11.25 17.37
CA ASN A 43 -7.45 -12.38 16.54
C ASN A 43 -7.04 -11.87 15.15
N PHE A 44 -6.09 -12.55 14.50
CA PHE A 44 -5.60 -12.28 13.13
C PHE A 44 -4.74 -11.03 12.91
N PHE A 45 -4.58 -10.17 13.92
CA PHE A 45 -3.67 -9.02 13.87
C PHE A 45 -2.59 -9.15 14.94
N SER A 46 -1.33 -9.08 14.55
CA SER A 46 -0.19 -9.09 15.47
C SER A 46 0.94 -8.23 14.91
N ALA A 47 1.46 -7.34 15.75
CA ALA A 47 2.67 -6.59 15.48
C ALA A 47 3.69 -6.94 16.57
N LYS A 48 4.90 -7.35 16.17
CA LYS A 48 5.97 -7.70 17.10
C LYS A 48 7.12 -6.71 16.95
N GLY A 49 7.33 -5.90 18.00
CA GLY A 49 8.53 -5.08 18.16
C GLY A 49 9.59 -5.79 18.98
N THR A 50 10.83 -5.33 18.88
CA THR A 50 11.95 -5.75 19.74
C THR A 50 12.21 -4.75 20.89
N SER A 51 11.58 -3.58 20.85
CA SER A 51 11.76 -2.45 21.77
C SER A 51 10.56 -1.50 21.73
N ALA A 52 10.54 -0.51 22.63
CA ALA A 52 9.65 0.65 22.57
C ALA A 52 10.12 1.60 21.45
N ASP A 53 9.85 1.20 20.22
CA ASP A 53 10.19 1.95 19.01
C ASP A 53 9.08 2.97 18.65
N ALA A 54 9.30 3.81 17.62
CA ALA A 54 8.23 4.69 17.12
C ALA A 54 6.97 3.88 16.73
N ASN A 55 5.79 4.47 16.94
CA ASN A 55 4.48 3.83 16.84
C ASN A 55 4.18 2.70 17.87
N TYR A 56 5.02 2.47 18.90
CA TYR A 56 4.71 1.52 19.99
C TYR A 56 3.43 1.89 20.75
N ASP A 57 3.25 3.18 21.05
CA ASP A 57 2.03 3.73 21.66
C ASP A 57 0.92 4.03 20.63
N ASN A 58 0.98 3.49 19.41
CA ASN A 58 0.07 3.81 18.30
C ASN A 58 0.07 5.30 17.87
N LYS A 59 1.21 6.00 18.04
CA LYS A 59 1.38 7.43 17.69
C LYS A 59 1.93 7.68 16.28
N GLY A 60 2.10 6.64 15.47
CA GLY A 60 2.67 6.75 14.13
C GLY A 60 1.70 7.32 13.08
N ALA A 61 0.39 7.25 13.32
CA ALA A 61 -0.62 7.89 12.49
C ALA A 61 -0.83 9.32 12.99
N THR A 62 -0.16 10.29 12.35
CA THR A 62 -0.24 11.71 12.73
C THR A 62 -1.08 12.53 11.75
N GLY A 63 -1.32 12.03 10.54
CA GLY A 63 -2.23 12.65 9.58
C GLY A 63 -3.70 12.45 9.94
N THR A 64 -4.57 13.36 9.49
CA THR A 64 -6.02 13.23 9.68
C THR A 64 -6.51 11.95 9.01
N ASN A 65 -7.26 11.09 9.71
CA ASN A 65 -7.77 9.81 9.19
C ASN A 65 -6.67 8.86 8.65
N ALA A 66 -5.43 8.97 9.14
CA ALA A 66 -4.33 8.13 8.70
C ALA A 66 -4.31 6.76 9.42
N THR A 67 -3.62 5.78 8.81
CA THR A 67 -3.38 4.46 9.39
C THR A 67 -1.89 4.16 9.42
N ALA A 68 -1.33 3.84 10.59
CA ALA A 68 0.06 3.41 10.73
C ALA A 68 0.14 2.10 11.52
N ALA A 69 0.58 1.03 10.85
CA ALA A 69 0.65 -0.30 11.43
C ALA A 69 2.02 -0.94 11.17
N GLY A 70 2.78 -1.14 12.25
CA GLY A 70 4.14 -1.67 12.20
C GLY A 70 5.09 -0.89 13.10
N VAL A 71 6.21 -1.52 13.43
CA VAL A 71 7.31 -0.93 14.19
C VAL A 71 7.89 0.24 13.41
N ARG A 72 7.90 1.44 13.99
CA ARG A 72 8.33 2.69 13.34
C ARG A 72 7.54 3.06 12.07
N ALA A 73 6.36 2.49 11.85
CA ALA A 73 5.48 2.93 10.77
C ALA A 73 5.02 4.38 11.03
N SER A 74 5.04 5.22 10.01
CA SER A 74 4.62 6.62 10.09
C SER A 74 3.71 6.99 8.92
N ALA A 75 2.48 7.36 9.23
CA ALA A 75 1.51 7.90 8.28
C ALA A 75 1.20 9.34 8.68
N ALA A 76 1.96 10.27 8.10
CA ALA A 76 1.90 11.69 8.43
C ALA A 76 1.01 12.49 7.47
N GLY A 77 0.83 12.02 6.23
CA GLY A 77 -0.11 12.63 5.30
C GLY A 77 -1.56 12.37 5.70
N ASN A 78 -2.44 13.33 5.42
CA ASN A 78 -3.87 13.15 5.63
C ASN A 78 -4.37 12.00 4.78
N TYR A 79 -5.22 11.14 5.34
CA TYR A 79 -5.72 9.92 4.70
C TYR A 79 -4.60 8.94 4.27
N GLY A 80 -3.39 9.10 4.79
CA GLY A 80 -2.23 8.27 4.46
C GLY A 80 -2.28 6.90 5.13
N THR A 81 -1.69 5.90 4.49
CA THR A 81 -1.56 4.53 5.00
C THR A 81 -0.10 4.08 4.98
N ALA A 82 0.45 3.72 6.15
CA ALA A 82 1.77 3.10 6.29
C ALA A 82 1.64 1.73 6.96
N LEU A 83 1.90 0.67 6.20
CA LEU A 83 1.80 -0.72 6.67
C LEU A 83 3.13 -1.45 6.45
N GLY A 84 3.79 -1.83 7.56
CA GLY A 84 5.10 -2.47 7.56
C GLY A 84 6.08 -1.75 8.49
N ALA A 85 7.13 -2.46 8.93
CA ALA A 85 8.16 -1.84 9.74
C ALA A 85 8.89 -0.74 8.93
N ASP A 86 9.10 0.43 9.54
CA ASP A 86 9.71 1.60 8.89
C ASP A 86 8.98 2.10 7.62
N ALA A 87 7.73 1.70 7.38
CA ALA A 87 6.93 2.23 6.28
C ALA A 87 6.59 3.71 6.54
N THR A 88 6.71 4.57 5.51
CA THR A 88 6.52 6.02 5.63
C THR A 88 5.60 6.57 4.54
N ALA A 89 4.45 7.09 4.94
CA ALA A 89 3.45 7.71 4.08
C ALA A 89 3.29 9.19 4.50
N THR A 90 4.18 10.07 4.01
CA THR A 90 4.27 11.46 4.49
C THR A 90 3.40 12.44 3.73
N SER A 91 2.88 12.05 2.56
CA SER A 91 2.11 12.92 1.66
C SER A 91 0.62 12.56 1.68
N ASP A 92 -0.24 13.48 1.27
CA ASP A 92 -1.69 13.29 1.41
C ASP A 92 -2.18 12.15 0.51
N LYS A 93 -3.11 11.34 1.04
CA LYS A 93 -3.70 10.14 0.40
C LYS A 93 -2.67 9.10 -0.06
N SER A 94 -1.45 9.15 0.48
CA SER A 94 -0.39 8.22 0.10
C SER A 94 -0.55 6.82 0.72
N THR A 95 -0.03 5.81 0.04
CA THR A 95 0.00 4.42 0.54
C THR A 95 1.41 3.83 0.47
N ALA A 96 2.00 3.54 1.63
CA ALA A 96 3.27 2.82 1.77
C ALA A 96 3.00 1.42 2.34
N LEU A 97 3.25 0.37 1.56
CA LEU A 97 3.02 -1.02 1.94
C LEU A 97 4.30 -1.85 1.80
N GLY A 98 4.95 -2.16 2.94
CA GLY A 98 6.15 -2.99 3.00
C GLY A 98 7.22 -2.44 3.93
N TYR A 99 8.22 -3.26 4.28
CA TYR A 99 9.37 -2.83 5.08
C TYR A 99 10.11 -1.69 4.38
N LYS A 100 10.24 -0.53 5.03
CA LYS A 100 10.86 0.68 4.45
C LYS A 100 10.22 1.19 3.15
N ALA A 101 8.98 0.81 2.84
CA ALA A 101 8.25 1.45 1.75
C ALA A 101 8.05 2.94 2.07
N LYS A 102 8.22 3.83 1.08
CA LYS A 102 8.20 5.28 1.29
C LYS A 102 7.43 5.99 0.18
N VAL A 103 6.53 6.89 0.56
CA VAL A 103 5.85 7.79 -0.38
C VAL A 103 6.16 9.25 -0.01
N THR A 104 6.56 10.04 -1.00
CA THR A 104 6.84 11.48 -0.83
C THR A 104 5.99 12.38 -1.71
N GLU A 105 5.11 11.83 -2.54
CA GLU A 105 4.20 12.60 -3.39
C GLU A 105 2.73 12.28 -3.06
N ASP A 106 1.87 13.28 -3.18
CA ASP A 106 0.42 13.12 -2.98
C ASP A 106 -0.15 12.05 -3.92
N ASP A 107 -1.14 11.30 -3.44
CA ASP A 107 -1.77 10.19 -4.16
C ASP A 107 -0.79 9.07 -4.60
N GLY A 108 0.48 9.10 -4.16
CA GLY A 108 1.49 8.11 -4.50
C GLY A 108 1.33 6.77 -3.78
N VAL A 109 1.78 5.69 -4.40
CA VAL A 109 1.71 4.33 -3.85
C VAL A 109 3.06 3.63 -3.93
N ALA A 110 3.66 3.31 -2.80
CA ALA A 110 4.86 2.48 -2.73
C ALA A 110 4.51 1.05 -2.29
N LEU A 111 4.72 0.08 -3.18
CA LEU A 111 4.33 -1.32 -2.99
C LEU A 111 5.55 -2.23 -2.93
N GLY A 112 5.82 -2.83 -1.77
CA GLY A 112 6.93 -3.74 -1.52
C GLY A 112 8.06 -3.12 -0.69
N SER A 113 8.97 -3.98 -0.22
CA SER A 113 10.09 -3.53 0.61
C SER A 113 11.00 -2.54 -0.12
N ASN A 114 11.38 -1.46 0.55
CA ASN A 114 12.17 -0.36 -0.01
C ASN A 114 11.56 0.30 -1.26
N SER A 115 10.30 0.06 -1.61
CA SER A 115 9.72 0.79 -2.76
C SER A 115 9.59 2.27 -2.41
N VAL A 116 9.94 3.16 -3.35
CA VAL A 116 9.84 4.62 -3.17
C VAL A 116 8.96 5.20 -4.26
N ALA A 117 7.83 5.80 -3.88
CA ALA A 117 6.96 6.56 -4.78
C ALA A 117 7.23 8.07 -4.58
N ASN A 118 7.97 8.65 -5.52
CA ASN A 118 8.40 10.04 -5.51
C ASN A 118 8.13 10.76 -6.84
N THR A 119 7.18 10.25 -7.63
CA THR A 119 6.74 10.84 -8.90
C THR A 119 5.32 11.39 -8.71
N ALA A 120 5.16 12.70 -8.88
CA ALA A 120 3.90 13.41 -8.71
C ALA A 120 2.90 13.12 -9.85
N ALA A 121 1.68 13.64 -9.70
CA ALA A 121 0.72 13.75 -10.80
C ALA A 121 1.23 14.70 -11.90
N GLY A 122 0.67 14.58 -13.11
CA GLY A 122 0.98 15.47 -14.23
C GLY A 122 2.29 15.16 -14.94
N VAL A 123 2.91 14.01 -14.67
CA VAL A 123 4.18 13.64 -15.29
C VAL A 123 3.91 12.97 -16.63
N ALA A 124 4.47 13.56 -17.68
CA ALA A 124 4.41 13.00 -19.02
C ALA A 124 5.24 11.72 -19.12
N GLY A 125 4.65 10.71 -19.76
CA GLY A 125 5.33 9.48 -20.15
C GLY A 125 6.31 9.72 -21.30
N TYR A 126 7.10 8.69 -21.60
CA TYR A 126 8.08 8.76 -22.69
C TYR A 126 7.40 8.62 -24.05
N ASP A 127 7.48 9.66 -24.89
CA ASP A 127 7.07 9.64 -26.29
C ASP A 127 8.30 9.51 -27.22
N VAL A 128 8.56 8.29 -27.69
CA VAL A 128 9.66 8.00 -28.63
C VAL A 128 9.49 8.71 -29.97
N SER A 129 8.26 9.00 -30.39
CA SER A 129 8.02 9.59 -31.71
C SER A 129 8.41 11.06 -31.73
N ALA A 130 8.30 11.77 -30.59
CA ALA A 130 8.85 13.11 -30.43
C ALA A 130 10.39 13.10 -30.39
N ALA A 131 10.98 12.11 -29.71
CA ALA A 131 12.44 12.02 -29.54
C ALA A 131 13.20 11.72 -30.84
N ASP A 132 12.60 10.94 -31.75
CA ASP A 132 13.25 10.41 -32.96
C ASP A 132 12.63 10.97 -34.28
N ASN A 133 11.84 12.04 -34.18
CA ASN A 133 11.15 12.70 -35.30
C ASN A 133 10.43 11.73 -36.27
N ARG A 134 9.74 10.73 -35.71
CA ARG A 134 9.11 9.67 -36.50
C ARG A 134 7.86 10.18 -37.22
N ALA A 135 7.75 9.85 -38.51
CA ALA A 135 6.56 10.15 -39.32
C ALA A 135 5.34 9.33 -38.90
N ASN A 136 5.54 8.06 -38.49
CA ASN A 136 4.47 7.22 -37.99
C ASN A 136 4.33 7.42 -36.47
N ARG A 137 3.18 7.95 -36.04
CA ARG A 137 2.86 8.28 -34.64
C ARG A 137 1.54 7.62 -34.24
N TYR A 138 1.45 7.20 -32.98
CA TYR A 138 0.16 6.87 -32.39
C TYR A 138 -0.52 8.19 -31.98
N THR A 139 -1.46 8.66 -32.79
CA THR A 139 -2.10 9.98 -32.60
C THR A 139 -2.88 10.10 -31.31
N ASP A 140 -3.29 8.96 -30.75
CA ASP A 140 -4.14 8.92 -29.56
C ASP A 140 -3.31 8.88 -28.26
N LEU A 141 -1.96 8.91 -28.35
CA LEU A 141 -1.05 9.13 -27.21
C LEU A 141 -1.12 10.59 -26.74
N THR A 142 -2.23 10.98 -26.12
CA THR A 142 -2.49 12.35 -25.63
C THR A 142 -3.23 12.33 -24.29
N GLY A 143 -3.33 13.49 -23.64
CA GLY A 143 -4.08 13.64 -22.38
C GLY A 143 -3.66 12.62 -21.31
N SER A 144 -4.63 11.95 -20.69
CA SER A 144 -4.40 10.95 -19.63
C SER A 144 -3.76 9.65 -20.11
N VAL A 145 -3.68 9.41 -21.43
CA VAL A 145 -2.92 8.28 -22.00
C VAL A 145 -1.42 8.60 -21.95
N ALA A 146 -1.06 9.86 -22.17
CA ALA A 146 0.34 10.30 -22.23
C ALA A 146 0.86 10.89 -20.90
N THR A 147 -0.01 11.36 -20.01
CA THR A 147 0.38 12.10 -18.80
C THR A 147 -0.40 11.59 -17.59
N SER A 148 0.30 11.29 -16.50
CA SER A 148 -0.33 10.80 -15.26
C SER A 148 -1.28 11.85 -14.67
N THR A 149 -2.41 11.41 -14.09
CA THR A 149 -3.35 12.29 -13.40
C THR A 149 -3.22 12.23 -11.88
N LEU A 150 -2.50 11.23 -11.35
CA LEU A 150 -2.24 10.99 -9.94
C LEU A 150 -0.76 10.62 -9.73
N GLY A 151 -0.32 10.61 -8.47
CA GLY A 151 1.01 10.13 -8.07
C GLY A 151 1.27 8.69 -8.53
N ALA A 152 2.54 8.37 -8.75
CA ALA A 152 2.90 7.07 -9.32
C ALA A 152 2.71 5.91 -8.33
N VAL A 153 2.40 4.74 -8.89
CA VAL A 153 2.58 3.45 -8.22
C VAL A 153 4.02 2.98 -8.47
N SER A 154 4.83 2.91 -7.42
CA SER A 154 6.20 2.41 -7.47
C SER A 154 6.31 1.03 -6.85
N VAL A 155 6.91 0.10 -7.60
CA VAL A 155 7.22 -1.28 -7.16
C VAL A 155 8.71 -1.48 -6.91
N GLY A 156 9.47 -0.40 -6.78
CA GLY A 156 10.92 -0.43 -6.64
C GLY A 156 11.46 0.93 -6.19
N GLN A 157 12.76 1.14 -6.34
CA GLN A 157 13.37 2.44 -6.04
C GLN A 157 14.60 2.71 -6.90
N HIS A 158 14.97 3.98 -6.97
CA HIS A 158 16.26 4.43 -7.46
C HIS A 158 17.14 4.79 -6.27
N THR A 159 18.38 4.31 -6.27
CA THR A 159 19.39 4.58 -5.24
C THR A 159 20.65 5.14 -5.91
N SER A 160 21.57 5.70 -5.12
CA SER A 160 22.86 6.20 -5.62
C SER A 160 23.74 5.14 -6.28
N VAL A 161 23.44 3.84 -6.07
CA VAL A 161 24.20 2.72 -6.64
C VAL A 161 23.41 1.96 -7.71
N GLY A 162 22.20 2.39 -8.05
CA GLY A 162 21.39 1.83 -9.13
C GLY A 162 19.90 1.69 -8.83
N ASN A 163 19.20 1.06 -9.76
CA ASN A 163 17.76 0.78 -9.66
C ASN A 163 17.51 -0.58 -9.01
N GLU A 164 16.62 -0.62 -8.02
CA GLU A 164 16.04 -1.84 -7.48
C GLU A 164 14.65 -2.00 -8.08
N THR A 165 14.49 -2.97 -8.97
CA THR A 165 13.24 -3.19 -9.71
C THR A 165 12.61 -4.54 -9.37
N ARG A 166 11.31 -4.68 -9.69
CA ARG A 166 10.56 -5.93 -9.58
C ARG A 166 9.93 -6.29 -10.91
N GLN A 167 9.73 -7.59 -11.12
CA GLN A 167 8.85 -8.07 -12.18
C GLN A 167 7.40 -7.97 -11.74
N ILE A 168 6.53 -7.59 -12.67
CA ILE A 168 5.07 -7.71 -12.52
C ILE A 168 4.66 -8.97 -13.28
N THR A 169 4.31 -10.03 -12.56
CA THR A 169 3.97 -11.35 -13.13
C THR A 169 2.48 -11.64 -13.05
N ASN A 170 1.99 -12.56 -13.89
CA ASN A 170 0.57 -12.89 -14.03
C ASN A 170 -0.30 -11.70 -14.50
N LEU A 171 0.29 -10.81 -15.30
CA LEU A 171 -0.40 -9.68 -15.92
C LEU A 171 -1.13 -10.14 -17.19
N ALA A 172 -2.47 -10.12 -17.17
CA ALA A 172 -3.30 -10.33 -18.35
C ALA A 172 -3.06 -9.24 -19.42
N ALA A 173 -3.44 -9.52 -20.66
CA ALA A 173 -3.27 -8.56 -21.75
C ALA A 173 -4.12 -7.30 -21.52
N GLY A 174 -3.54 -6.12 -21.76
CA GLY A 174 -4.25 -4.85 -21.72
C GLY A 174 -5.20 -4.68 -22.91
N THR A 175 -6.31 -3.98 -22.71
CA THR A 175 -7.36 -3.74 -23.71
C THR A 175 -7.53 -2.28 -24.08
N LYS A 176 -7.37 -1.36 -23.13
CA LYS A 176 -7.42 0.09 -23.32
C LYS A 176 -6.01 0.66 -23.42
N ASP A 177 -5.89 1.86 -23.96
CA ASP A 177 -4.61 2.56 -24.11
C ASP A 177 -3.87 2.85 -22.80
N THR A 178 -4.61 2.84 -21.67
CA THR A 178 -4.06 3.05 -20.32
C THR A 178 -3.77 1.73 -19.58
N ASP A 179 -4.00 0.57 -20.20
CA ASP A 179 -3.70 -0.71 -19.58
C ASP A 179 -2.22 -1.07 -19.76
N ALA A 180 -1.63 -1.75 -18.78
CA ALA A 180 -0.27 -2.24 -18.91
C ALA A 180 -0.18 -3.35 -19.98
N VAL A 181 0.85 -3.27 -20.82
CA VAL A 181 1.15 -4.28 -21.85
C VAL A 181 1.92 -5.43 -21.24
N ASN A 182 1.52 -6.67 -21.53
CA ASN A 182 2.31 -7.85 -21.15
C ASN A 182 3.24 -8.34 -22.28
N VAL A 183 4.15 -9.26 -21.95
CA VAL A 183 5.17 -9.76 -22.89
C VAL A 183 4.54 -10.50 -24.09
N ALA A 184 3.37 -11.13 -23.93
CA ALA A 184 2.71 -11.84 -25.04
C ALA A 184 2.17 -10.86 -26.10
N GLN A 185 1.58 -9.73 -25.68
CA GLN A 185 1.15 -8.67 -26.59
C GLN A 185 2.32 -8.10 -27.40
N LEU A 186 3.47 -7.88 -26.73
CA LEU A 186 4.67 -7.40 -27.42
C LEU A 186 5.21 -8.43 -28.43
N ARG A 187 5.27 -9.72 -28.08
CA ARG A 187 5.69 -10.77 -29.02
C ARG A 187 4.76 -10.84 -30.24
N ASN A 188 3.45 -10.66 -30.05
CA ASN A 188 2.49 -10.70 -31.15
C ASN A 188 2.74 -9.62 -32.22
N VAL A 189 3.25 -8.44 -31.84
CA VAL A 189 3.67 -7.40 -32.79
C VAL A 189 4.80 -7.88 -33.68
N ASN A 190 5.78 -8.59 -33.11
CA ASN A 190 6.94 -9.09 -33.88
C ASN A 190 6.57 -10.18 -34.90
N LEU A 191 5.54 -11.00 -34.64
CA LEU A 191 5.06 -11.97 -35.64
C LEU A 191 4.49 -11.29 -36.90
N LYS A 192 3.96 -10.08 -36.80
CA LYS A 192 3.45 -9.31 -37.94
C LYS A 192 4.58 -8.86 -38.88
N ILE A 193 5.79 -8.61 -38.36
CA ILE A 193 6.92 -8.04 -39.12
C ILE A 193 7.63 -9.11 -39.98
N ALA A 194 7.54 -10.40 -39.63
CA ALA A 194 8.09 -11.49 -40.44
C ALA A 194 7.23 -11.86 -41.69
N GLY A 195 6.08 -11.20 -41.88
CA GLY A 195 5.11 -11.47 -42.94
C GLY A 195 5.26 -10.63 -44.21
N ASN A 196 6.42 -10.01 -44.47
CA ASN A 196 6.73 -9.54 -45.82
C ASN A 196 7.31 -10.71 -46.63
N THR A 197 6.47 -11.70 -46.95
CA THR A 197 6.76 -12.60 -48.07
C THR A 197 6.73 -11.74 -49.32
N ASN A 198 7.91 -11.50 -49.89
CA ASN A 198 8.08 -10.77 -51.14
C ASN A 198 7.19 -11.39 -52.25
N ASP A 199 5.97 -10.89 -52.43
CA ASP A 199 5.12 -11.17 -53.60
C ASP A 199 5.58 -10.39 -54.84
N ASN A 200 6.91 -10.21 -55.01
CA ASN A 200 7.53 -9.46 -56.10
C ASN A 200 8.54 -10.28 -56.92
N ASN A 201 8.45 -11.62 -56.92
CA ASN A 201 9.21 -12.45 -57.87
C ASN A 201 8.38 -12.82 -59.12
N GLY A 202 7.37 -12.02 -59.45
CA GLY A 202 6.61 -12.11 -60.69
C GLY A 202 6.89 -10.92 -61.60
N LYS A 203 8.08 -10.88 -62.21
CA LYS A 203 8.40 -10.29 -63.52
C LYS A 203 9.89 -10.48 -63.84
#